data_AF-A0A7S4JL75-F1
#
_entry.id   AF-A0A7S4JL75-F1
#
_cell.length_a   1.000
_cell.length_b   1.000
_cell.length_c   1.000
_cell.angle_alpha   90.00
_cell.angle_beta   90.00
_cell.angle_gamma   90.00
#
_symmetry.space_group_name_H-M   'P 1'
#
loop_
_entity.id
_entity.type
_entity.pdbx_description
1 polymer ?
#
loop_
_entity_poly.entity_id
_entity_poly.type
_entity_poly.pdbx_seq_one_letter_code
_entity_poly.pdbx_strand_id
1 'polypeptide(L)'
;ADHSINGRPRLGDRPGTSGCPASLANEAPLSERVLCILFYGGDSPLDVVLNYSLVFLNVSVAAACVLRPRRILRMRRRRGEGESPASPTNEVAREVPWREIGALGFVVTYQVGLCLAVGCAGVSIVWCAVCGWTVRESWRLMPGKRQHYHSVDGAELFEEQKEGGAQKDPDVGDRERAAVTALWCVDGAAVAYYAAAAEPITTVAHGMAIGMGMVISWLIERVSTQDAVCKD
;
A
#
# COMPACT_ATOMS: atom_id res chain seq x y z
N ALA A 1 18.66 -8.32 -68.89
CA ALA A 1 18.72 -7.06 -68.14
C ALA A 1 17.38 -6.89 -67.45
N ASP A 2 17.24 -7.52 -66.28
CA ASP A 2 16.04 -7.47 -65.45
C ASP A 2 16.31 -6.52 -64.29
N HIS A 3 15.57 -5.42 -64.26
CA HIS A 3 15.61 -4.45 -63.17
C HIS A 3 14.80 -5.02 -61.99
N SER A 4 15.52 -5.61 -61.03
CA SER A 4 15.00 -5.98 -59.71
C SER A 4 14.42 -4.74 -59.01
N ILE A 5 13.10 -4.67 -58.95
CA ILE A 5 12.33 -3.66 -58.26
C ILE A 5 12.58 -3.79 -56.75
N ASN A 6 13.07 -2.71 -56.15
CA ASN A 6 13.19 -2.49 -54.71
C ASN A 6 11.88 -2.81 -53.99
N GLY A 7 11.81 -3.99 -53.37
CA GLY A 7 10.80 -4.32 -52.38
C GLY A 7 11.06 -3.55 -51.09
N ARG A 8 10.63 -2.28 -51.02
CA ARG A 8 10.49 -1.59 -49.72
C ARG A 8 9.45 -2.35 -48.90
N PRO A 9 9.76 -2.79 -47.68
CA PRO A 9 8.75 -3.33 -46.77
C PRO A 9 7.66 -2.26 -46.58
N ARG A 10 6.41 -2.63 -46.85
CA ARG A 10 5.26 -1.75 -46.58
C ARG A 10 5.20 -1.50 -45.09
N LEU A 11 5.21 -0.23 -44.70
CA LEU A 11 5.12 0.27 -43.33
C LEU A 11 3.76 -0.01 -42.64
N GLY A 12 2.95 -0.93 -43.19
CA GLY A 12 1.56 -1.18 -42.79
C GLY A 12 1.31 -2.55 -42.14
N ASP A 13 2.24 -3.49 -42.24
CA ASP A 13 2.13 -4.80 -41.59
C ASP A 13 3.08 -4.86 -40.40
N ARG A 14 2.84 -4.02 -39.39
CA ARG A 14 3.36 -4.32 -38.05
C ARG A 14 2.40 -5.35 -37.45
N PRO A 15 2.80 -6.63 -37.29
CA PRO A 15 1.98 -7.59 -36.55
C PRO A 15 1.66 -6.96 -35.20
N GLY A 16 0.37 -7.02 -34.81
CA GLY A 16 -0.16 -6.38 -33.62
C GLY A 16 0.80 -6.54 -32.45
N THR A 17 1.25 -5.39 -31.93
CA THR A 17 2.20 -5.23 -30.82
C THR A 17 1.54 -5.61 -29.49
N SER A 18 0.93 -6.80 -29.40
CA SER A 18 0.52 -7.36 -28.12
C SER A 18 1.75 -8.03 -27.49
N GLY A 19 2.61 -7.23 -26.89
CA GLY A 19 3.75 -7.68 -26.10
C GLY A 19 5.09 -7.39 -26.76
N CYS A 20 5.87 -6.51 -26.14
CA CYS A 20 7.30 -6.40 -26.41
C CYS A 20 7.93 -7.75 -26.03
N PRO A 21 8.48 -8.54 -26.96
CA PRO A 21 9.06 -9.84 -26.60
C PRO A 21 10.12 -9.64 -25.54
N ALA A 22 10.06 -10.36 -24.43
CA ALA A 22 11.00 -10.23 -23.32
C ALA A 22 12.48 -10.32 -23.78
N SER A 23 12.73 -11.00 -24.91
CA SER A 23 14.05 -11.10 -25.55
C SER A 23 14.55 -9.80 -26.19
N LEU A 24 13.67 -8.93 -26.69
CA LEU A 24 14.03 -7.63 -27.29
C LEU A 24 14.24 -6.54 -26.23
N ALA A 25 13.62 -6.69 -25.06
CA ALA A 25 13.74 -5.71 -23.98
C ALA A 25 15.16 -5.62 -23.38
N ASN A 26 15.99 -6.65 -23.53
CA ASN A 26 17.35 -6.65 -22.98
C ASN A 26 18.37 -5.86 -23.82
N GLU A 27 18.10 -5.65 -25.11
CA GLU A 27 19.01 -4.91 -26.01
C GLU A 27 18.67 -3.42 -26.13
N ALA A 28 17.49 -3.00 -25.65
CA ALA A 28 17.08 -1.61 -25.66
C ALA A 28 17.91 -0.76 -24.66
N PRO A 29 18.17 0.52 -24.98
CA PRO A 29 18.78 1.46 -24.04
C PRO A 29 18.02 1.50 -22.71
N LEU A 30 18.74 1.65 -21.59
CA LEU A 30 18.14 1.69 -20.25
C LEU A 30 16.98 2.69 -20.14
N SER A 31 17.08 3.85 -20.82
CA SER A 31 16.03 4.86 -20.86
C SER A 31 14.73 4.36 -21.49
N GLU A 32 14.80 3.57 -22.57
CA GLU A 32 13.62 2.99 -23.22
C GLU A 32 13.00 1.88 -22.37
N ARG A 33 13.83 1.08 -21.69
CA ARG A 33 13.36 0.08 -20.73
C ARG A 33 12.62 0.73 -19.55
N VAL A 34 13.19 1.80 -19.00
CA VAL A 34 12.57 2.57 -17.92
C VAL A 34 11.26 3.20 -18.38
N LEU A 35 11.22 3.83 -19.56
CA LEU A 35 9.98 4.40 -20.10
C LEU A 35 8.92 3.32 -20.37
N CYS A 36 9.32 2.16 -20.90
CA CYS A 36 8.41 1.03 -21.12
C CYS A 36 7.81 0.54 -19.80
N ILE A 37 8.62 0.40 -18.75
CA ILE A 37 8.15 -0.04 -17.43
C ILE A 37 7.26 1.01 -16.77
N LEU A 38 7.62 2.29 -16.89
CA LEU A 38 6.84 3.39 -16.31
C LEU A 38 5.53 3.61 -17.08
N PHE A 39 5.53 3.61 -18.40
CA PHE A 39 4.33 3.85 -19.21
C PHE A 39 3.64 2.56 -19.65
N TYR A 40 3.99 1.44 -19.02
CA TYR A 40 3.41 0.11 -19.21
C TYR A 40 3.57 -0.49 -20.61
N GLY A 41 4.34 0.13 -21.51
CA GLY A 41 4.49 -0.28 -22.92
C GLY A 41 3.17 -0.50 -23.67
N GLY A 42 2.05 -0.11 -23.06
CA GLY A 42 0.72 -0.44 -23.49
C GLY A 42 0.21 0.69 -24.36
N ASP A 43 -0.31 0.33 -25.52
CA ASP A 43 -0.94 1.27 -26.45
C ASP A 43 -2.22 1.92 -25.87
N SER A 44 -2.62 1.53 -24.65
CA SER A 44 -3.81 1.98 -23.93
C SER A 44 -3.47 3.00 -22.83
N PRO A 45 -3.80 4.29 -23.01
CA PRO A 45 -3.67 5.31 -21.96
C PRO A 45 -4.46 4.98 -20.68
N LEU A 46 -5.52 4.17 -20.81
CA LEU A 46 -6.37 3.78 -19.69
C LEU A 46 -5.63 2.88 -18.69
N ASP A 47 -4.77 1.97 -19.16
CA ASP A 47 -4.00 1.09 -18.27
C ASP A 47 -2.96 1.87 -17.47
N VAL A 48 -2.36 2.89 -18.08
CA VAL A 48 -1.46 3.81 -17.40
C VAL A 48 -2.22 4.57 -16.31
N VAL A 49 -3.35 5.20 -16.66
CA VAL A 49 -4.16 5.95 -15.70
C VAL A 49 -4.62 5.06 -14.54
N LEU A 50 -5.10 3.85 -14.81
CA LEU A 50 -5.54 2.92 -13.77
C LEU A 50 -4.39 2.53 -12.84
N ASN A 51 -3.25 2.10 -13.37
CA ASN A 51 -2.12 1.68 -12.55
C ASN A 51 -1.59 2.80 -11.65
N TYR A 52 -1.40 4.00 -12.20
CA TYR A 52 -0.91 5.12 -11.40
C TYR A 52 -1.94 5.63 -10.39
N SER A 53 -3.23 5.59 -10.74
CA SER A 53 -4.29 5.93 -9.79
C SER A 53 -4.31 4.95 -8.61
N LEU A 54 -4.17 3.65 -8.89
CA LEU A 54 -4.11 2.61 -7.86
C LEU A 54 -2.86 2.74 -6.99
N VAL A 55 -1.68 3.00 -7.57
CA VAL A 55 -0.46 3.28 -6.80
C VAL A 55 -0.66 4.48 -5.89
N PHE A 56 -1.14 5.59 -6.44
CA PHE A 56 -1.34 6.82 -5.68
C PHE A 56 -2.31 6.60 -4.52
N LEU A 57 -3.43 5.93 -4.79
CA LEU A 57 -4.46 5.65 -3.79
C LEU A 57 -3.94 4.73 -2.69
N ASN A 58 -3.26 3.63 -3.05
CA ASN A 58 -2.68 2.69 -2.10
C ASN A 58 -1.59 3.33 -1.24
N VAL A 59 -0.66 4.09 -1.83
CA VAL A 59 0.39 4.80 -1.10
C VAL A 59 -0.22 5.85 -0.17
N SER A 60 -1.24 6.57 -0.61
CA SER A 60 -1.93 7.57 0.21
C SER A 60 -2.63 6.93 1.42
N VAL A 61 -3.29 5.79 1.25
CA VAL A 61 -3.92 5.06 2.35
C VAL A 61 -2.88 4.46 3.29
N ALA A 62 -1.81 3.85 2.77
CA ALA A 62 -0.71 3.36 3.59
C ALA A 62 -0.06 4.48 4.41
N ALA A 63 0.20 5.64 3.79
CA ALA A 63 0.71 6.82 4.48
C ALA A 63 -0.28 7.32 5.55
N ALA A 64 -1.57 7.37 5.26
CA ALA A 64 -2.59 7.75 6.24
C ALA A 64 -2.64 6.78 7.43
N CYS A 65 -2.50 5.47 7.18
CA CYS A 65 -2.41 4.44 8.22
C CYS A 65 -1.15 4.62 9.09
N VAL A 66 0.01 4.88 8.48
CA VAL A 66 1.27 5.13 9.21
C VAL A 66 1.19 6.41 10.06
N LEU A 67 0.51 7.45 9.57
CA LEU A 67 0.41 8.74 10.27
C LEU A 67 -0.72 8.78 11.33
N ARG A 68 -1.63 7.81 11.32
CA ARG A 68 -2.84 7.77 12.18
C ARG A 68 -2.63 7.59 13.68
N PRO A 69 -1.69 6.76 14.19
CA PRO A 69 -1.56 6.46 15.62
C PRO A 69 -1.47 7.70 16.52
N ARG A 70 -1.07 8.84 15.96
CA ARG A 70 -0.88 10.12 16.66
C ARG A 70 -2.15 10.88 16.96
N ARG A 71 -3.22 10.67 16.18
CA ARG A 71 -4.49 11.40 16.41
C ARG A 71 -5.23 10.86 17.63
N ILE A 72 -5.22 9.53 17.83
CA ILE A 72 -5.92 8.89 18.94
C ILE A 72 -5.29 9.23 20.29
N LEU A 73 -3.95 9.26 20.37
CA LEU A 73 -3.24 9.66 21.59
C LEU A 73 -3.52 11.12 21.99
N ARG A 74 -3.61 12.04 21.01
CA ARG A 74 -3.96 13.44 21.27
C ARG A 74 -5.38 13.62 21.80
N MET A 75 -6.34 12.83 21.32
CA MET A 75 -7.72 12.92 21.78
C MET A 75 -7.91 12.35 23.20
N ARG A 76 -7.16 11.31 23.58
CA ARG A 76 -7.19 10.80 24.96
C ARG A 76 -6.64 11.80 25.98
N ARG A 77 -5.54 12.50 25.66
CA ARG A 77 -4.98 13.51 26.55
C ARG A 77 -5.98 14.64 26.87
N ARG A 78 -6.70 15.12 25.85
CA ARG A 78 -7.74 16.15 26.01
C ARG A 78 -8.98 15.71 26.81
N ARG A 79 -9.25 14.41 26.94
CA ARG A 79 -10.39 13.90 27.72
C ARG A 79 -10.03 13.56 29.17
N GLY A 80 -8.75 13.35 29.47
CA GLY A 80 -8.28 13.02 30.82
C GLY A 80 -7.83 14.22 31.65
N GLU A 81 -7.33 15.29 31.02
CA GLU A 81 -6.81 16.44 31.74
C GLU A 81 -7.90 17.51 31.91
N GLY A 82 -8.68 17.38 32.98
CA GLY A 82 -9.34 18.52 33.63
C GLY A 82 -8.34 19.36 34.43
N GLU A 83 -7.10 19.52 33.94
CA GLU A 83 -5.97 19.92 34.77
C GLU A 83 -5.18 21.10 34.18
N SER A 84 -5.32 22.21 34.91
CA SER A 84 -4.44 23.36 35.11
C SER A 84 -3.70 24.00 33.91
N PRO A 85 -4.00 25.27 33.57
CA PRO A 85 -3.49 25.99 32.40
C PRO A 85 -2.04 26.50 32.52
N ALA A 86 -1.20 25.91 33.37
CA ALA A 86 0.13 26.47 33.67
C ALA A 86 1.25 25.42 33.63
N SER A 87 1.60 24.95 32.44
CA SER A 87 2.98 24.58 32.16
C SER A 87 3.27 24.73 30.67
N PRO A 88 4.01 25.77 30.27
CA PRO A 88 4.41 25.96 28.89
C PRO A 88 5.57 25.00 28.56
N THR A 89 5.76 24.77 27.27
CA THR A 89 6.99 24.25 26.68
C THR A 89 7.44 22.86 27.14
N ASN A 90 6.70 21.83 26.72
CA ASN A 90 7.39 20.66 26.22
C ASN A 90 6.92 20.44 24.80
N GLU A 91 7.77 20.94 23.91
CA GLU A 91 7.93 20.54 22.53
C GLU A 91 7.68 19.03 22.48
N VAL A 92 6.44 18.64 22.16
CA VAL A 92 6.15 17.28 21.74
C VAL A 92 6.81 17.19 20.38
N ALA A 93 8.14 17.01 20.42
CA ALA A 93 8.99 16.79 19.28
C ALA A 93 8.27 15.72 18.49
N ARG A 94 7.84 16.14 17.32
CA ARG A 94 6.92 15.39 16.47
C ARG A 94 7.78 14.29 15.85
N GLU A 95 8.24 13.33 16.64
CA GLU A 95 9.15 12.25 16.21
C GLU A 95 8.54 11.66 14.98
N VAL A 96 9.05 11.90 13.77
CA VAL A 96 8.43 11.41 12.53
C VAL A 96 8.55 9.88 12.54
N PRO A 97 7.55 9.10 12.02
CA PRO A 97 7.64 7.64 12.01
C PRO A 97 8.60 7.20 10.89
N TRP A 98 9.88 7.54 11.06
CA TRP A 98 10.93 7.38 10.04
C TRP A 98 11.13 5.91 9.68
N ARG A 99 10.86 4.99 10.60
CA ARG A 99 10.97 3.54 10.36
C ARG A 99 9.91 3.05 9.40
N GLU A 100 8.66 3.44 9.62
CA GLU A 100 7.52 3.06 8.79
C GLU A 100 7.62 3.71 7.41
N ILE A 101 8.01 4.99 7.35
CA ILE A 101 8.27 5.70 6.09
C ILE A 101 9.44 5.04 5.34
N GLY A 102 10.53 4.73 6.04
CA GLY A 102 11.69 4.04 5.48
C GLY A 102 11.34 2.67 4.92
N ALA A 103 10.52 1.89 5.64
CA ALA A 103 10.07 0.60 5.18
C ALA A 103 9.11 0.68 3.98
N LEU A 104 8.18 1.63 3.97
CA LEU A 104 7.33 1.87 2.81
C LEU A 104 8.17 2.28 1.59
N GLY A 105 9.13 3.18 1.78
CA GLY A 105 10.09 3.58 0.76
C GLY A 105 10.92 2.41 0.23
N PHE A 106 11.38 1.52 1.14
CA PHE A 106 12.09 0.30 0.77
C PHE A 106 11.22 -0.64 -0.07
N VAL A 107 9.96 -0.90 0.34
CA VAL A 107 9.03 -1.76 -0.41
C VAL A 107 8.84 -1.23 -1.83
N VAL A 108 8.56 0.07 -1.97
CA VAL A 108 8.35 0.69 -3.28
C VAL A 108 9.62 0.60 -4.12
N THR A 109 10.77 0.99 -3.57
CA THR A 109 12.05 1.00 -4.28
C THR A 109 12.50 -0.41 -4.69
N TYR A 110 12.35 -1.38 -3.79
CA TYR A 110 12.68 -2.78 -4.04
C TYR A 110 11.82 -3.36 -5.16
N GLN A 111 10.51 -3.12 -5.14
CA GLN A 111 9.62 -3.63 -6.19
C GLN A 111 9.90 -2.97 -7.54
N VAL A 112 10.17 -1.66 -7.58
CA VAL A 112 10.59 -0.99 -8.83
C VAL A 112 11.91 -1.58 -9.33
N GLY A 113 12.90 -1.79 -8.45
CA GLY A 113 14.17 -2.42 -8.80
C GLY A 113 14.01 -3.85 -9.31
N LEU A 114 13.14 -4.64 -8.69
CA LEU A 114 12.83 -5.99 -9.13
C LEU A 114 12.17 -6.00 -10.51
N CYS A 115 11.22 -5.09 -10.76
CA CYS A 115 10.60 -4.93 -12.08
C CYS A 115 11.63 -4.61 -13.17
N LEU A 116 12.58 -3.71 -12.86
CA LEU A 116 13.68 -3.36 -13.77
C LEU A 116 14.61 -4.54 -14.04
N ALA A 117 14.95 -5.31 -13.01
CA ALA A 117 15.88 -6.44 -13.09
C ALA A 117 15.29 -7.63 -13.88
N VAL A 118 14.01 -7.93 -13.64
CA VAL A 118 13.29 -9.03 -14.32
C VAL A 118 12.83 -8.61 -15.73
N GLY A 119 12.81 -7.31 -16.01
CA GLY A 119 12.29 -6.77 -17.27
C GLY A 119 10.77 -6.90 -17.37
N CYS A 120 10.06 -6.90 -16.24
CA CYS A 120 8.60 -6.92 -16.24
C CYS A 120 8.04 -5.49 -16.15
N ALA A 121 7.08 -5.17 -17.01
CA ALA A 121 6.26 -3.97 -16.89
C ALA A 121 5.24 -4.22 -15.78
N GLY A 122 5.44 -3.58 -14.62
CA GLY A 122 4.77 -4.04 -13.41
C GLY A 122 4.59 -2.97 -12.35
N VAL A 123 4.10 -1.77 -12.72
CA VAL A 123 3.54 -0.82 -11.74
C VAL A 123 2.48 -1.52 -10.86
N SER A 124 1.84 -2.56 -11.40
CA SER A 124 0.90 -3.41 -10.70
C SER A 124 1.45 -4.22 -9.54
N ILE A 125 2.73 -4.62 -9.62
CA ILE A 125 3.42 -5.32 -8.53
C ILE A 125 3.64 -4.38 -7.35
N VAL A 126 3.93 -3.10 -7.63
CA VAL A 126 4.14 -2.07 -6.60
C VAL A 126 2.85 -1.84 -5.81
N TRP A 127 1.71 -1.61 -6.47
CA TRP A 127 0.46 -1.40 -5.73
C TRP A 127 -0.06 -2.68 -5.05
N CYS A 128 0.21 -3.87 -5.59
CA CYS A 128 -0.08 -5.14 -4.91
C CYS A 128 0.71 -5.30 -3.60
N ALA A 129 1.98 -4.90 -3.56
CA ALA A 129 2.76 -4.92 -2.33
C ALA A 129 2.21 -3.95 -1.27
N VAL A 130 1.78 -2.76 -1.69
CA VAL A 130 1.16 -1.79 -0.79
C VAL A 130 -0.22 -2.27 -0.34
N CYS A 131 -0.99 -2.93 -1.20
CA CYS A 131 -2.26 -3.57 -0.85
C CYS A 131 -2.05 -4.61 0.26
N GLY A 132 -1.04 -5.47 0.18
CA GLY A 132 -0.70 -6.41 1.26
C GLY A 132 -0.45 -5.73 2.62
N TRP A 133 0.18 -4.56 2.60
CA TRP A 133 0.38 -3.75 3.80
C TRP A 133 -0.95 -3.21 4.36
N THR A 134 -1.78 -2.57 3.52
CA THR A 134 -3.07 -2.01 3.94
C THR A 134 -4.02 -3.11 4.40
N VAL A 135 -3.92 -4.31 3.81
CA VAL A 135 -4.68 -5.50 4.20
C VAL A 135 -4.49 -5.79 5.68
N ARG A 136 -3.23 -5.89 6.07
CA ARG A 136 -2.85 -6.20 7.43
C ARG A 136 -3.22 -5.09 8.41
N GLU A 137 -3.00 -3.83 8.06
CA GLU A 137 -3.38 -2.71 8.93
C GLU A 137 -4.89 -2.67 9.20
N SER A 138 -5.71 -2.90 8.17
CA SER A 138 -7.16 -2.90 8.35
C SER A 138 -7.65 -4.10 9.13
N TRP A 139 -6.98 -5.25 8.99
CA TRP A 139 -7.24 -6.42 9.84
C TRP A 139 -7.09 -6.09 11.33
N ARG A 140 -6.13 -5.24 11.71
CA ARG A 140 -5.97 -4.78 13.10
C ARG A 140 -7.12 -3.88 13.57
N LEU A 141 -7.78 -3.17 12.65
CA LEU A 141 -8.89 -2.27 12.96
C LEU A 141 -10.24 -3.00 13.12
N MET A 142 -10.30 -4.29 12.78
CA MET A 142 -11.53 -5.06 12.90
C MET A 142 -11.92 -5.27 14.38
N PRO A 143 -13.19 -4.96 14.73
CA PRO A 143 -13.69 -5.12 16.09
C PRO A 143 -13.94 -6.62 16.35
N GLY A 144 -12.98 -7.29 16.99
CA GLY A 144 -13.14 -8.71 17.33
C GLY A 144 -11.94 -9.35 18.00
N LYS A 145 -10.73 -8.80 17.84
CA LYS A 145 -9.51 -9.37 18.45
C LYS A 145 -8.96 -8.63 19.67
N ARG A 146 -9.54 -7.48 20.07
CA ARG A 146 -9.03 -6.69 21.22
C ARG A 146 -9.51 -7.16 22.59
N GLN A 147 -10.48 -8.06 22.68
CA GLN A 147 -11.14 -8.33 23.95
C GLN A 147 -10.39 -9.28 24.90
N HIS A 148 -9.32 -9.96 24.46
CA HIS A 148 -8.69 -10.98 25.30
C HIS A 148 -7.41 -10.57 26.05
N TYR A 149 -6.88 -9.35 25.88
CA TYR A 149 -5.59 -8.98 26.49
C TYR A 149 -5.69 -8.11 27.76
N HIS A 150 -6.89 -7.76 28.24
CA HIS A 150 -7.05 -6.88 29.41
C HIS A 150 -7.87 -7.47 30.57
N SER A 151 -8.08 -8.79 30.62
CA SER A 151 -9.05 -9.40 31.54
C SER A 151 -8.48 -9.92 32.87
N VAL A 152 -7.37 -9.40 33.42
CA VAL A 152 -6.88 -9.95 34.71
C VAL A 152 -6.91 -8.97 35.89
N ASP A 153 -6.65 -7.66 35.77
CA ASP A 153 -6.41 -6.85 36.98
C ASP A 153 -7.24 -5.56 37.17
N GLY A 154 -8.39 -5.38 36.48
CA GLY A 154 -9.09 -4.08 36.49
C GLY A 154 -10.62 -4.09 36.51
N ALA A 155 -11.27 -5.17 36.95
CA ALA A 155 -12.71 -5.35 36.84
C ALA A 155 -13.56 -4.44 37.77
N GLU A 156 -12.98 -3.75 38.75
CA GLU A 156 -13.77 -3.12 39.81
C GLU A 156 -14.05 -1.61 39.64
N LEU A 157 -13.42 -0.92 38.68
CA LEU A 157 -13.55 0.54 38.53
C LEU A 157 -14.46 1.00 37.38
N PHE A 158 -15.07 0.08 36.64
CA PHE A 158 -15.80 0.40 35.40
C PHE A 158 -17.33 0.38 35.50
N GLU A 159 -17.91 -0.01 36.63
CA GLU A 159 -19.38 0.01 36.79
C GLU A 159 -19.95 1.43 36.99
N GLU A 160 -19.17 2.39 37.48
CA GLU A 160 -19.69 3.72 37.84
C GLU A 160 -19.81 4.71 36.67
N GLN A 161 -19.47 4.32 35.43
CA GLN A 161 -19.52 5.22 34.27
C GLN A 161 -20.67 4.92 33.29
N LYS A 162 -21.66 4.12 33.70
CA LYS A 162 -22.75 3.65 32.81
C LYS A 162 -23.95 4.58 32.70
N GLU A 163 -24.05 5.64 33.51
CA GLU A 163 -25.24 6.52 33.53
C GLU A 163 -25.08 7.83 32.75
N GLY A 164 -23.87 8.21 32.35
CA GLY A 164 -23.66 9.35 31.46
C GLY A 164 -23.90 8.94 30.01
N GLY A 165 -25.09 9.20 29.48
CA GLY A 165 -25.50 8.97 28.09
C GLY A 165 -24.63 9.70 27.06
N ALA A 166 -23.37 9.29 26.93
CA ALA A 166 -22.45 9.76 25.92
C ALA A 166 -22.96 9.22 24.58
N GLN A 167 -23.66 10.09 23.84
CA GLN A 167 -24.06 9.88 22.46
C GLN A 167 -22.83 9.43 21.67
N LYS A 168 -22.78 8.13 21.41
CA LYS A 168 -21.68 7.47 20.74
C LYS A 168 -21.75 7.88 19.29
N ASP A 169 -20.96 8.89 18.90
CA ASP A 169 -20.89 9.42 17.54
C ASP A 169 -20.62 8.25 16.58
N PRO A 170 -21.63 7.74 15.84
CA PRO A 170 -21.49 6.49 15.09
C PRO A 170 -20.66 6.67 13.81
N ASP A 171 -20.34 7.89 13.42
CA ASP A 171 -20.14 8.19 12.00
C ASP A 171 -18.68 8.13 11.52
N VAL A 172 -17.69 8.39 12.40
CA VAL A 172 -16.29 8.53 11.95
C VAL A 172 -15.62 7.19 11.68
N GLY A 173 -15.86 6.19 12.54
CA GLY A 173 -15.25 4.86 12.40
C GLY A 173 -15.83 4.07 11.22
N ASP A 174 -17.12 4.23 10.97
CA ASP A 174 -17.82 3.46 9.93
C ASP A 174 -17.49 3.97 8.53
N ARG A 175 -17.39 5.30 8.33
CA ARG A 175 -16.94 5.89 7.05
C ARG A 175 -15.53 5.46 6.68
N GLU A 176 -14.65 5.40 7.67
CA GLU A 176 -13.27 4.99 7.48
C GLU A 176 -13.15 3.51 7.06
N ARG A 177 -13.91 2.64 7.71
CA ARG A 177 -14.01 1.23 7.34
C ARG A 177 -14.62 1.05 5.96
N ALA A 178 -15.65 1.81 5.63
CA ALA A 178 -16.26 1.80 4.30
C ALA A 178 -15.25 2.22 3.22
N ALA A 179 -14.48 3.29 3.45
CA ALA A 179 -13.46 3.75 2.50
C ALA A 179 -12.35 2.71 2.27
N VAL A 180 -11.86 2.09 3.36
CA VAL A 180 -10.85 1.02 3.28
C VAL A 180 -11.41 -0.21 2.56
N THR A 181 -12.65 -0.59 2.87
CA THR A 181 -13.30 -1.74 2.21
C THR A 181 -13.51 -1.47 0.73
N ALA A 182 -13.95 -0.27 0.36
CA ALA A 182 -14.11 0.15 -1.03
C ALA A 182 -12.77 0.10 -1.78
N LEU A 183 -11.67 0.55 -1.16
CA LEU A 183 -10.34 0.43 -1.74
C LEU A 183 -9.99 -1.03 -2.04
N TRP A 184 -10.24 -1.94 -1.11
CA TRP A 184 -9.94 -3.37 -1.31
C TRP A 184 -10.78 -4.00 -2.41
N CYS A 185 -12.04 -3.57 -2.54
CA CYS A 185 -12.90 -4.01 -3.64
C CYS A 185 -12.34 -3.54 -5.00
N VAL A 186 -11.85 -2.30 -5.07
CA VAL A 186 -11.23 -1.75 -6.29
C VAL A 186 -9.92 -2.48 -6.62
N ASP A 187 -9.04 -2.67 -5.62
CA ASP A 187 -7.79 -3.41 -5.79
C ASP A 187 -8.06 -4.86 -6.21
N GLY A 188 -9.00 -5.54 -5.54
CA GLY A 188 -9.39 -6.91 -5.87
C GLY A 188 -9.95 -7.04 -7.29
N ALA A 189 -10.77 -6.08 -7.72
CA ALA A 189 -11.27 -6.02 -9.10
C ALA A 189 -10.13 -5.79 -10.10
N ALA A 190 -9.17 -4.92 -9.79
CA ALA A 190 -7.99 -4.70 -10.62
C ALA A 190 -7.10 -5.95 -10.71
N VAL A 191 -6.85 -6.64 -9.59
CA VAL A 191 -6.09 -7.91 -9.58
C VAL A 191 -6.82 -8.96 -10.42
N ALA A 192 -8.14 -9.08 -10.27
CA ALA A 192 -8.94 -10.03 -11.04
C ALA A 192 -8.90 -9.72 -12.55
N TYR A 193 -9.00 -8.44 -12.91
CA TYR A 193 -8.84 -7.97 -14.29
C TYR A 193 -7.46 -8.37 -14.85
N TYR A 194 -6.37 -8.06 -14.13
CA TYR A 194 -5.03 -8.42 -14.58
C TYR A 194 -4.79 -9.93 -14.60
N ALA A 195 -5.33 -10.69 -13.65
CA ALA A 195 -5.22 -12.14 -13.66
C ALA A 195 -5.96 -12.78 -14.85
N ALA A 196 -7.03 -12.15 -15.32
CA ALA A 196 -7.76 -12.60 -16.50
C ALA A 196 -7.10 -12.15 -17.81
N ALA A 197 -6.50 -10.96 -17.83
CA ALA A 197 -5.96 -10.34 -19.03
C ALA A 197 -4.45 -10.60 -19.27
N ALA A 198 -3.69 -10.88 -18.22
CA ALA A 198 -2.23 -11.01 -18.28
C ALA A 198 -1.77 -12.46 -18.15
N GLU A 199 -0.50 -12.69 -18.49
CA GLU A 199 0.11 -14.01 -18.42
C GLU A 199 0.14 -14.54 -16.96
N PRO A 200 -0.01 -15.86 -16.73
CA PRO A 200 -0.07 -16.45 -15.39
C PRO A 200 1.13 -16.12 -14.49
N ILE A 201 2.31 -15.87 -15.08
CA ILE A 201 3.52 -15.46 -14.36
C ILE A 201 3.31 -14.14 -13.61
N THR A 202 2.50 -13.24 -14.16
CA THR A 202 2.16 -11.97 -13.51
C THR A 202 1.27 -12.21 -12.30
N THR A 203 0.32 -13.13 -12.34
CA THR A 203 -0.55 -13.48 -11.21
C THR A 203 0.25 -13.97 -10.01
N VAL A 204 1.24 -14.84 -10.25
CA VAL A 204 2.15 -15.32 -9.18
C VAL A 204 2.95 -14.15 -8.59
N ALA A 205 3.48 -13.26 -9.43
CA ALA A 205 4.20 -12.08 -8.98
C ALA A 205 3.34 -11.15 -8.10
N HIS A 206 2.08 -10.89 -8.50
CA HIS A 206 1.12 -10.11 -7.70
C HIS A 206 0.86 -10.78 -6.34
N GLY A 207 0.63 -12.10 -6.32
CA GLY A 207 0.42 -12.85 -5.08
C GLY A 207 1.63 -12.78 -4.13
N MET A 208 2.84 -12.94 -4.66
CA MET A 208 4.08 -12.81 -3.88
C MET A 208 4.27 -11.38 -3.36
N ALA A 209 3.95 -10.36 -4.16
CA ALA A 209 4.03 -8.97 -3.76
C ALA A 209 3.11 -8.66 -2.57
N ILE A 210 1.85 -9.12 -2.63
CA ILE A 210 0.89 -8.99 -1.52
C ILE A 210 1.45 -9.66 -0.26
N GLY A 211 1.94 -10.90 -0.37
CA GLY A 211 2.54 -11.63 0.74
C GLY A 211 3.72 -10.88 1.37
N MET A 212 4.62 -10.33 0.54
CA MET A 212 5.76 -9.54 0.99
C MET A 212 5.32 -8.29 1.77
N GLY A 213 4.31 -7.57 1.27
CA GLY A 213 3.74 -6.40 1.97
C GLY A 213 3.20 -6.74 3.37
N MET A 214 2.49 -7.88 3.49
CA MET A 214 1.98 -8.36 4.78
C MET A 214 3.10 -8.73 5.76
N VAL A 215 4.16 -9.38 5.27
CA VAL A 215 5.32 -9.82 6.07
C VAL A 215 6.15 -8.62 6.54
N ILE A 216 6.42 -7.63 5.70
CA ILE A 216 7.20 -6.46 6.10
C ILE A 216 6.47 -5.67 7.20
N SER A 217 5.17 -5.44 7.02
CA SER A 217 4.34 -4.82 8.06
C SER A 217 4.30 -5.67 9.35
N TRP A 218 4.53 -6.99 9.24
CA TRP A 218 4.71 -7.87 10.40
C TRP A 218 5.97 -7.64 11.18
N LEU A 219 7.09 -7.60 10.46
CA LEU A 219 8.40 -7.45 11.05
C LEU A 219 8.52 -6.10 11.77
N ILE A 220 7.98 -5.04 11.18
CA ILE A 220 8.02 -3.70 11.78
C ILE A 220 7.30 -3.66 13.11
N GLU A 221 6.11 -4.28 13.21
CA GLU A 221 5.39 -4.37 14.47
C GLU A 221 6.19 -5.13 15.52
N ARG A 222 6.77 -6.27 15.14
CA ARG A 222 7.58 -7.08 16.07
C ARG A 222 8.78 -6.29 16.62
N VAL A 223 9.50 -5.60 15.74
CA VAL A 223 10.65 -4.78 16.14
C VAL A 223 10.21 -3.63 17.06
N SER A 224 9.11 -2.94 16.73
CA SER A 224 8.58 -1.86 17.56
C SER A 224 8.12 -2.35 18.95
N THR A 225 7.56 -3.57 19.04
CA THR A 225 7.21 -4.15 20.36
C THR A 225 8.43 -4.53 21.19
N GLN A 226 9.52 -4.98 20.58
CA GLN A 226 10.75 -5.32 21.30
C GLN A 226 11.44 -4.08 21.87
N ASP A 227 11.48 -2.99 21.11
CA ASP A 227 12.07 -1.72 21.56
C ASP A 227 11.32 -1.09 22.74
N ALA A 228 10.03 -1.38 22.89
CA ALA A 228 9.25 -0.94 24.04
C ALA A 228 9.65 -1.73 25.30
N VAL A 229 9.76 -3.06 25.20
CA VAL A 229 10.11 -3.93 26.34
C VAL A 229 11.53 -3.68 26.84
N CYS A 230 12.50 -3.35 25.97
CA CYS A 230 13.89 -3.12 26.37
C CYS A 230 14.15 -1.75 27.01
N LYS A 231 13.18 -0.83 26.99
CA LYS A 231 13.31 0.49 27.60
C LYS A 231 12.79 0.54 29.05
N ASP A 232 12.09 -0.51 29.48
CA ASP A 232 11.62 -0.72 30.85
C ASP A 232 12.63 -1.55 31.66
#